data_AF-N8QJJ5-F1
#
_entry.id   AF-N8QJJ5-F1
#
_cell.length_a   1.000
_cell.length_b   1.000
_cell.length_c   1.000
_cell.angle_alpha   90.00
_cell.angle_beta   90.00
_cell.angle_gamma   90.00
#
_symmetry.space_group_name_H-M   'P 1'
#
loop_
_entity.id
_entity.type
_entity.pdbx_description
1 polymer ?
#
loop_
_entity_poly.entity_id
_entity_poly.type
_entity_poly.pdbx_seq_one_letter_code
_entity_poly.pdbx_strand_id
1 'polypeptide(L)' 'MDIIGEALHITQQAIVKLGNQEADLSVKEVDEIISSICEVASRFNKITQERLPEQIRSETLQIIQS' A
#
# COMPACT_ATOMS: atom_id res chain seq x y z
N MET A 1 -20.77 5.81 3.96
CA MET A 1 -19.79 5.06 3.16
C MET A 1 -18.45 5.68 3.50
N ASP A 2 -17.63 4.98 4.28
CA ASP A 2 -16.30 5.47 4.67
C ASP A 2 -15.30 5.00 3.61
N ILE A 3 -14.92 5.93 2.73
CA ILE A 3 -14.06 5.65 1.58
C ILE A 3 -12.64 5.27 2.04
N ILE A 4 -12.20 5.77 3.20
CA ILE A 4 -10.86 5.50 3.73
C ILE A 4 -10.81 4.09 4.33
N GLY A 5 -11.82 3.70 5.11
CA GLY A 5 -11.92 2.34 5.67
C GLY A 5 -11.99 1.25 4.59
N GLU A 6 -12.73 1.50 3.50
CA GLU A 6 -12.79 0.57 2.36
C GLU A 6 -11.48 0.50 1.58
N ALA A 7 -10.74 1.61 1.47
CA ALA A 7 -9.42 1.64 0.82
C ALA A 7 -8.37 0.83 1.60
N LEU A 8 -8.47 0.77 2.93
CA LEU A 8 -7.60 -0.06 3.78
C LEU A 8 -7.89 -1.57 3.65
N HIS A 9 -9.07 -1.94 3.17
CA HIS A 9 -9.48 -3.33 3.02
C HIS A 9 -9.14 -3.93 1.63
N ILE A 10 -8.45 -3.17 0.78
CA ILE A 10 -8.03 -3.65 -0.54
C ILE A 10 -6.94 -4.71 -0.34
N THR A 11 -7.29 -5.95 -0.66
CA THR A 11 -6.34 -7.08 -0.63
C THR A 11 -5.49 -7.10 -1.89
N GLN A 12 -4.31 -7.73 -1.82
CA GLN A 12 -3.49 -8.03 -3.00
C GLN A 12 -4.30 -8.76 -4.09
N GLN A 13 -5.18 -9.68 -3.69
CA GLN A 13 -6.05 -10.42 -4.63
C GLN A 13 -7.03 -9.51 -5.37
N ALA A 14 -7.52 -8.44 -4.73
CA ALA A 14 -8.37 -7.45 -5.41
C ALA A 14 -7.59 -6.72 -6.50
N ILE A 15 -6.34 -6.33 -6.23
CA ILE A 15 -5.46 -5.67 -7.20
C ILE A 15 -5.11 -6.61 -8.36
N VAL A 16 -4.80 -7.89 -8.07
CA VAL A 16 -4.53 -8.90 -9.11
C VAL A 16 -5.75 -9.12 -10.00
N LYS A 17 -6.96 -9.17 -9.42
CA LYS A 17 -8.20 -9.27 -10.21
C LYS A 17 -8.38 -8.06 -11.11
N LEU A 18 -8.19 -6.83 -10.60
CA LEU A 18 -8.29 -5.61 -11.39
C LEU A 18 -7.28 -5.61 -12.55
N GLY A 19 -6.01 -5.88 -12.28
CA GLY A 19 -4.97 -5.87 -13.31
C GLY A 19 -5.18 -6.93 -14.39
N ASN A 20 -5.62 -8.13 -14.02
CA ASN A 20 -5.88 -9.20 -14.98
C ASN A 20 -7.20 -9.00 -15.76
N GLN A 21 -8.29 -8.64 -15.07
CA GLN A 21 -9.62 -8.59 -15.68
C GLN A 21 -9.91 -7.28 -16.40
N GLU A 22 -9.36 -6.15 -15.94
CA GLU A 22 -9.67 -4.82 -16.47
C GLU A 22 -8.52 -4.21 -17.28
N ALA A 23 -7.27 -4.60 -17.00
CA ALA A 23 -6.10 -4.06 -17.68
C ALA A 23 -5.37 -5.08 -18.59
N ASP A 24 -5.89 -6.31 -18.71
CA ASP A 24 -5.32 -7.40 -19.54
C ASP A 24 -3.83 -7.69 -19.23
N LEU A 25 -3.43 -7.48 -17.98
CA LEU A 25 -2.08 -7.78 -17.51
C LEU A 25 -2.01 -9.22 -17.02
N SER A 26 -0.88 -9.88 -17.26
CA SER A 26 -0.63 -11.16 -16.60
C SER A 26 -0.50 -10.95 -15.08
N VAL A 27 -0.85 -11.98 -14.31
CA VAL A 27 -0.69 -11.98 -12.84
C VAL A 27 0.75 -11.60 -12.43
N LYS A 28 1.73 -12.07 -13.20
CA LYS A 28 3.14 -11.78 -12.97
C LYS A 28 3.47 -10.28 -13.13
N GLU A 29 2.94 -9.63 -14.17
CA GLU A 29 3.13 -8.19 -14.37
C GLU A 29 2.49 -7.38 -13.23
N VAL A 30 1.31 -7.81 -12.77
CA VAL A 30 0.65 -7.15 -11.62
C VAL A 30 1.47 -7.33 -10.35
N ASP A 31 2.00 -8.52 -10.07
CA ASP A 31 2.85 -8.78 -8.91
C ASP A 31 4.17 -7.98 -8.95
N GLU A 32 4.76 -7.81 -10.13
CA GLU A 32 5.95 -6.97 -10.32
C GLU A 32 5.66 -5.50 -10.03
N ILE A 33 4.52 -4.98 -10.48
CA ILE A 33 4.07 -3.61 -10.19
C ILE A 33 3.83 -3.42 -8.69
N ILE A 34 3.10 -4.34 -8.05
CA ILE A 34 2.84 -4.31 -6.60
C ILE A 34 4.15 -4.30 -5.84
N SER A 35 5.10 -5.17 -6.22
CA SER A 35 6.41 -5.26 -5.57
C SER A 35 7.20 -3.95 -5.69
N SER A 36 7.19 -3.32 -6.86
CA SER A 36 7.87 -2.03 -7.08
C SER A 36 7.29 -0.92 -6.20
N ILE A 37 5.96 -0.85 -6.09
CA ILE A 37 5.28 0.15 -5.22
C ILE A 37 5.62 -0.11 -3.75
N CYS A 38 5.57 -1.36 -3.31
CA CYS A 38 5.94 -1.75 -1.94
C CYS A 38 7.39 -1.39 -1.59
N GLU A 39 8.32 -1.53 -2.53
CA GLU A 39 9.71 -1.12 -2.35
C GLU A 39 9.82 0.40 -2.13
N VAL A 40 9.15 1.19 -2.98
CA VAL A 40 9.12 2.65 -2.86
C VAL A 40 8.52 3.08 -1.52
N ALA A 41 7.37 2.51 -1.14
CA ALA A 41 6.72 2.79 0.15
C ALA A 41 7.64 2.45 1.34
N SER A 42 8.32 1.31 1.28
CA SER A 42 9.28 0.88 2.32
C SER A 42 10.46 1.85 2.45
N ARG A 43 10.96 2.39 1.32
CA ARG A 43 12.02 3.40 1.33
C ARG A 43 11.54 4.72 1.91
N PHE A 44 10.33 5.17 1.57
CA PHE A 44 9.73 6.35 2.20
C PHE A 44 9.61 6.18 3.71
N ASN A 45 9.14 5.02 4.17
CA ASN A 45 9.03 4.75 5.61
C ASN A 45 10.40 4.87 6.31
N LYS A 46 11.47 4.30 5.73
CA LYS A 46 12.83 4.45 6.26
C LYS A 46 13.28 5.91 6.30
N ILE A 47 13.08 6.66 5.21
CA ILE A 47 13.44 8.09 5.13
C ILE A 47 12.73 8.88 6.23
N THR A 48 11.44 8.60 6.44
CA THR A 48 10.66 9.28 7.47
C THR A 48 11.15 8.94 8.87
N GLN A 49 11.47 7.67 9.15
CA GLN A 49 12.07 7.27 10.43
C GLN A 49 13.41 7.96 10.70
N GLU A 50 14.24 8.13 9.67
CA GLU A 50 15.56 8.78 9.78
C GLU A 50 15.47 10.30 9.91
N ARG A 51 14.55 10.94 9.18
CA ARG A 51 14.49 12.41 9.03
C ARG A 51 13.49 13.07 9.97
N LEU A 52 12.47 12.35 10.39
CA LEU A 52 11.36 12.86 11.20
C LEU A 52 11.10 11.93 12.40
N PRO A 53 12.11 11.67 13.24
CA PRO A 53 11.93 10.81 14.41
C PRO A 53 10.81 11.39 15.29
N GLU A 54 9.95 10.51 15.79
CA GLU A 54 8.86 10.82 16.74
C GLU A 54 7.73 11.74 16.22
N GLN A 55 7.78 12.16 14.95
CA GLN A 55 6.72 12.96 14.31
C GLN A 55 5.52 12.10 13.88
N ILE A 56 5.76 10.85 13.50
CA ILE A 56 4.71 9.85 13.31
C ILE A 56 4.62 9.02 14.59
N ARG A 57 3.64 9.37 15.44
CA ARG A 57 3.36 8.61 16.66
C ARG A 57 2.73 7.27 16.30
N SER A 58 3.05 6.24 17.08
CA SER A 58 2.45 4.91 16.95
C SER A 58 0.92 4.96 16.99
N GLU A 59 0.35 5.89 17.75
CA GLU A 59 -1.09 6.15 17.85
C GLU A 59 -1.68 6.61 16.51
N THR A 60 -1.03 7.56 15.82
CA THR A 60 -1.44 8.03 14.50
C THR A 60 -1.36 6.92 13.46
N LEU A 61 -0.31 6.09 13.56
CA LEU A 61 -0.12 4.95 12.68
C LEU A 61 -1.21 3.89 12.90
N GLN A 62 -1.56 3.60 14.15
CA GLN A 62 -2.67 2.71 14.50
C GLN A 62 -4.01 3.22 13.96
N ILE A 63 -4.31 4.51 14.09
CA ILE A 63 -5.57 5.11 13.58
C ILE A 63 -5.70 4.97 12.06
N ILE A 64 -4.59 5.06 11.33
CA ILE A 64 -4.58 4.97 9.86
C ILE A 64 -4.59 3.52 9.38
N GLN A 65 -4.08 2.57 10.17
CA GLN A 65 -3.89 1.17 9.78
C GLN A 65 -4.90 0.20 10.40
N SER A 66 -5.78 0.66 11.29
CA SER A 66 -6.88 -0.09 11.90
C SER A 66 -8.11 -0.12 10.99
#